data_AF-A0A0S4WAU7-F1
#
_entry.id   AF-A0A0S4WAU7-F1
#
_cell.length_a   1.000
_cell.length_b   1.000
_cell.length_c   1.000
_cell.angle_alpha   90.00
_cell.angle_beta   90.00
_cell.angle_gamma   90.00
#
_symmetry.space_group_name_H-M   'P 1'
#
loop_
_entity.id
_entity.type
_entity.pdbx_description
1 polymer ?
#
loop_
_entity_poly.entity_id
_entity_poly.type
_entity_poly.pdbx_seq_one_letter_code
_entity_poly.pdbx_strand_id
1 'polypeptide(L)'
;MYARCGGRVKRHATRSAACVSNVVVHNGGFAPNLTEQTVMDCRPRCGACCIAPSISSPIPGMPGGKPAGARCVQLDADDRCRIFGRPERPAVCASLRPEPDMCGASTAHAMQFLTRLEIATAAP
;
A
#
# COMPACT_ATOMS: atom_id res chain seq x y z
N MET A 1 33.41 -38.04 -22.39
CA MET A 1 34.76 -38.44 -22.83
C MET A 1 34.75 -38.59 -24.34
N TYR A 2 35.88 -38.26 -24.97
CA TYR A 2 36.18 -38.31 -26.41
C TYR A 2 35.96 -37.02 -27.23
N ALA A 3 37.11 -36.43 -27.55
CA ALA A 3 37.33 -35.36 -28.52
C ALA A 3 37.18 -35.87 -29.95
N ARG A 4 36.86 -34.97 -30.89
CA ARG A 4 37.30 -35.14 -32.27
C ARG A 4 37.78 -33.83 -32.88
N CYS A 5 38.94 -33.97 -33.48
CA CYS A 5 39.88 -32.97 -33.97
C CYS A 5 39.53 -32.54 -35.41
N GLY A 6 39.84 -31.29 -35.74
CA GLY A 6 40.28 -30.90 -37.08
C GLY A 6 39.20 -30.66 -38.14
N GLY A 7 38.97 -29.39 -38.49
CA GLY A 7 38.15 -29.02 -39.65
C GLY A 7 38.10 -27.51 -39.89
N ARG A 8 39.24 -26.83 -39.80
CA ARG A 8 39.34 -25.38 -39.96
C ARG A 8 39.21 -25.01 -41.45
N VAL A 9 38.04 -24.53 -41.87
CA VAL A 9 37.90 -23.73 -43.10
C VAL A 9 37.79 -22.26 -42.69
N LYS A 10 38.91 -21.53 -42.75
CA LYS A 10 38.89 -20.06 -42.69
C LYS A 10 38.67 -19.54 -44.11
N ARG A 11 37.55 -18.86 -44.34
CA ARG A 11 37.49 -17.78 -45.34
C ARG A 11 36.96 -16.52 -44.65
N HIS A 12 37.77 -15.48 -44.76
CA HIS A 12 37.58 -14.17 -44.14
C HIS A 12 36.50 -13.35 -44.87
N ALA A 13 35.99 -12.34 -44.13
CA ALA A 13 35.10 -11.22 -44.52
C ALA A 13 33.60 -11.61 -44.53
N THR A 14 32.70 -11.07 -43.71
CA THR A 14 32.58 -9.73 -43.09
C THR A 14 31.69 -9.74 -41.82
N ARG A 15 32.18 -9.14 -40.73
CA ARG A 15 31.49 -8.49 -39.58
C ARG A 15 30.42 -9.26 -38.74
N SER A 16 30.79 -9.46 -37.46
CA SER A 16 30.01 -9.48 -36.19
C SER A 16 28.56 -8.97 -36.22
N ALA A 17 27.61 -9.45 -35.42
CA ALA A 17 27.60 -10.42 -34.33
C ALA A 17 26.12 -10.77 -33.97
N ALA A 18 25.89 -12.00 -33.52
CA ALA A 18 24.95 -12.47 -32.48
C ALA A 18 23.45 -12.06 -32.53
N CYS A 19 22.46 -12.84 -32.13
CA CYS A 19 22.28 -14.22 -31.70
C CYS A 19 20.75 -14.39 -31.70
N VAL A 20 20.24 -15.47 -32.30
CA VAL A 20 18.86 -15.92 -32.08
C VAL A 20 18.87 -16.72 -30.77
N SER A 21 18.04 -16.36 -29.79
CA SER A 21 17.31 -17.28 -28.87
C SER A 21 16.64 -16.52 -27.71
N ASN A 22 15.42 -16.95 -27.38
CA ASN A 22 14.62 -16.67 -26.18
C ASN A 22 13.61 -15.52 -26.23
N VAL A 23 12.49 -15.74 -26.93
CA VAL A 23 11.19 -15.20 -26.47
C VAL A 23 10.72 -16.09 -25.33
N VAL A 24 10.87 -15.63 -24.10
CA VAL A 24 10.20 -16.21 -22.92
C VAL A 24 8.77 -15.68 -22.90
N VAL A 25 7.78 -16.53 -23.16
CA VAL A 25 6.38 -16.23 -22.86
C VAL A 25 6.16 -16.50 -21.37
N HIS A 26 6.25 -15.47 -20.53
CA HIS A 26 5.71 -15.56 -19.18
C HIS A 26 4.18 -15.48 -19.28
N ASN A 27 3.51 -16.63 -19.10
CA ASN A 27 2.08 -16.67 -18.81
C ASN A 27 1.85 -16.11 -17.40
N GLY A 28 1.66 -14.79 -17.31
CA GLY A 28 1.26 -14.09 -16.09
C GLY A 28 -0.25 -14.08 -15.94
N GLY A 29 -0.72 -14.64 -14.81
CA GLY A 29 -1.79 -14.11 -13.98
C GLY A 29 -3.13 -13.77 -14.63
N PHE A 30 -4.14 -14.57 -14.29
CA PHE A 30 -5.54 -14.19 -14.37
C PHE A 30 -5.78 -12.94 -13.50
N ALA A 31 -5.68 -11.76 -14.10
CA ALA A 31 -6.03 -10.49 -13.46
C ALA A 31 -7.56 -10.32 -13.53
N PRO A 32 -8.32 -10.37 -12.41
CA PRO A 32 -9.67 -9.84 -12.44
C PRO A 32 -9.59 -8.32 -12.68
N ASN A 33 -10.49 -7.85 -13.54
CA ASN A 33 -10.67 -6.50 -14.06
C ASN A 33 -10.27 -5.36 -13.07
N LEU A 34 -9.19 -4.63 -13.39
CA LEU A 34 -8.57 -3.61 -12.54
C LEU A 34 -9.04 -2.17 -12.86
N THR A 35 -10.27 -2.00 -13.36
CA THR A 35 -10.78 -0.67 -13.76
C THR A 35 -11.90 -0.11 -12.87
N GLU A 36 -12.31 -0.78 -11.79
CA GLU A 36 -13.39 -0.26 -10.94
C GLU A 36 -13.15 -0.44 -9.43
N GLN A 37 -11.94 -0.15 -8.98
CA GLN A 37 -11.72 0.24 -7.58
C GLN A 37 -11.17 1.65 -7.61
N THR A 38 -11.96 2.60 -7.14
CA THR A 38 -11.57 4.00 -6.99
C THR A 38 -10.47 4.09 -5.94
N VAL A 39 -9.22 3.86 -6.37
CA VAL A 39 -8.04 4.09 -5.54
C VAL A 39 -7.97 5.58 -5.24
N MET A 40 -8.52 5.97 -4.10
CA MET A 40 -8.41 7.31 -3.55
C MET A 40 -7.08 7.42 -2.80
N ASP A 41 -6.40 8.56 -2.91
CA ASP A 41 -5.32 8.89 -2.00
C ASP A 41 -5.86 9.45 -0.68
N CYS A 42 -5.18 9.14 0.43
CA CYS A 42 -5.54 9.70 1.72
C CYS A 42 -5.44 11.24 1.68
N ARG A 43 -6.55 11.93 1.96
CA ARG A 43 -6.57 13.40 1.94
C ARG A 43 -5.63 13.96 3.01
N PRO A 44 -4.61 14.77 2.64
CA PRO A 44 -3.72 15.38 3.61
C PRO A 44 -4.51 16.31 4.55
N ARG A 45 -4.02 16.47 5.79
CA ARG A 45 -4.65 17.35 6.81
C ARG A 45 -6.08 16.96 7.20
N CYS A 46 -6.46 15.68 7.01
CA CYS A 46 -7.77 15.20 7.43
C CYS A 46 -7.82 14.77 8.89
N GLY A 47 -6.81 14.06 9.39
CA GLY A 47 -6.75 13.55 10.78
C GLY A 47 -7.86 12.59 11.23
N ALA A 48 -8.92 12.35 10.45
CA ALA A 48 -10.14 11.70 10.94
C ALA A 48 -9.91 10.26 11.44
N CYS A 49 -9.17 9.44 10.68
CA CYS A 49 -8.81 8.09 11.12
C CYS A 49 -7.86 8.06 12.33
N CYS A 50 -7.17 9.16 12.63
CA CYS A 50 -6.33 9.30 13.81
C CYS A 50 -7.10 9.82 15.04
N ILE A 51 -8.35 10.26 14.89
CA ILE A 51 -9.18 10.81 15.98
C ILE A 51 -10.39 9.92 16.24
N ALA A 52 -11.21 9.65 15.22
CA ALA A 52 -12.53 9.06 15.38
C ALA A 52 -12.55 7.62 15.92
N PRO A 53 -11.92 6.61 15.29
CA PRO A 53 -12.07 5.21 15.69
C PRO A 53 -11.30 4.89 16.97
N SER A 54 -11.71 3.87 17.71
CA SER A 54 -10.86 3.26 18.74
C SER A 54 -9.79 2.38 18.09
N ILE A 55 -8.63 2.27 18.73
CA ILE A 55 -7.52 1.44 18.29
C ILE A 55 -7.01 0.68 19.52
N SER A 56 -7.31 -0.60 19.63
CA SER A 56 -6.88 -1.42 20.78
C SER A 56 -5.42 -1.89 20.66
N SER A 57 -4.85 -1.88 19.45
CA SER A 57 -3.44 -2.24 19.24
C SER A 57 -2.49 -1.12 19.70
N PRO A 58 -1.29 -1.45 20.21
CA PRO A 58 -0.30 -0.45 20.60
C PRO A 58 0.05 0.52 19.47
N ILE A 59 0.21 1.79 19.83
CA ILE A 59 0.75 2.84 18.95
C ILE A 59 2.06 3.32 19.59
N PRO A 60 3.11 3.66 18.82
CA PRO A 60 4.31 4.27 19.40
C PRO A 60 3.93 5.53 20.21
N GLY A 61 4.19 5.51 21.53
CA GLY A 61 3.79 6.56 22.48
C GLY A 61 2.39 6.39 23.12
N MET A 62 1.62 5.37 22.74
CA MET A 62 0.35 4.97 23.37
C MET A 62 0.25 3.43 23.44
N PRO A 63 0.90 2.78 24.43
CA PRO A 63 0.99 1.32 24.48
C PRO A 63 -0.36 0.63 24.71
N GLY A 64 -1.30 1.29 25.40
CA GLY A 64 -2.68 0.81 25.59
C GLY A 64 -3.61 1.08 24.41
N GLY A 65 -3.09 1.55 23.28
CA GLY A 65 -3.89 1.98 22.14
C GLY A 65 -4.51 3.37 22.32
N LYS A 66 -5.58 3.64 21.59
CA LYS A 66 -6.25 4.94 21.53
C LYS A 66 -7.76 4.78 21.68
N PRO A 67 -8.42 5.44 22.63
CA PRO A 67 -9.88 5.43 22.70
C PRO A 67 -10.50 6.17 21.51
N ALA A 68 -11.77 5.86 21.21
CA ALA A 68 -12.54 6.56 20.18
C ALA A 68 -12.65 8.05 20.52
N GLY A 69 -12.61 8.91 19.50
CA GLY A 69 -12.65 10.37 19.64
C GLY A 69 -11.38 11.02 20.22
N ALA A 70 -10.47 10.26 20.84
CA ALA A 70 -9.22 10.82 21.34
C ALA A 70 -8.21 11.05 20.20
N ARG A 71 -7.46 12.16 20.30
CA ARG A 71 -6.41 12.53 19.34
C ARG A 71 -5.21 11.59 19.50
N CYS A 72 -4.80 10.94 18.42
CA CYS A 72 -3.60 10.09 18.41
C CYS A 72 -2.35 10.90 18.70
N VAL A 73 -1.43 10.37 19.53
CA VAL A 73 -0.13 11.02 19.80
C VAL A 73 0.66 11.28 18.52
N GLN A 74 0.48 10.46 17.48
CA GLN A 74 1.19 10.60 16.20
C GLN A 74 0.59 11.64 15.26
N LEU A 75 -0.53 12.29 15.62
CA LEU A 75 -1.13 13.34 14.80
C LEU A 75 -0.48 14.70 15.11
N ASP A 76 0.20 15.30 14.13
CA ASP A 76 0.87 16.59 14.27
C ASP A 76 -0.12 17.77 14.32
N ALA A 77 0.39 19.00 14.44
CA ALA A 77 -0.42 20.21 14.52
C ALA A 77 -1.18 20.55 13.21
N ASP A 78 -0.81 19.94 12.09
CA ASP A 78 -1.46 20.13 10.78
C ASP A 78 -2.37 18.95 10.40
N ASP A 79 -2.72 18.10 11.36
CA ASP A 79 -3.54 16.90 11.16
C ASP A 79 -2.93 15.89 10.16
N ARG A 80 -1.61 15.73 10.19
CA ARG A 80 -0.87 14.67 9.48
C ARG A 80 -0.32 13.65 10.46
N CYS A 81 -0.37 12.37 10.08
CA CYS A 81 0.22 11.31 10.87
C CYS A 81 1.75 11.30 10.68
N ARG A 82 2.51 11.54 11.75
CA ARG A 82 3.99 11.62 11.77
C ARG A 82 4.68 10.32 11.31
N ILE A 83 3.97 9.19 11.39
CA ILE A 83 4.45 7.88 10.96
C ILE A 83 3.68 7.32 9.75
N PHE A 84 3.00 8.16 8.98
CA PHE A 84 2.32 7.71 7.76
C PHE A 84 3.31 7.05 6.79
N GLY A 85 3.03 5.81 6.38
CA GLY A 85 3.87 5.06 5.43
C GLY A 85 5.15 4.49 6.02
N ARG A 86 5.40 4.69 7.32
CA ARG A 86 6.59 4.17 8.00
C ARG A 86 6.34 2.78 8.62
N PRO A 87 7.40 1.96 8.80
CA PRO A 87 7.26 0.62 9.38
C PRO A 87 6.79 0.63 10.84
N GLU A 88 7.00 1.72 11.58
CA GLU A 88 6.50 1.84 12.96
C GLU A 88 4.99 2.10 13.03
N ARG A 89 4.33 2.34 11.90
CA ARG A 89 2.87 2.53 11.84
C ARG A 89 2.17 1.20 12.16
N PRO A 90 1.28 1.16 13.16
CA PRO A 90 0.57 -0.06 13.51
C PRO A 90 -0.16 -0.66 12.31
N ALA A 91 -0.18 -1.99 12.22
CA ALA A 91 -0.77 -2.71 11.09
C ALA A 91 -2.23 -2.31 10.85
N VAL A 92 -3.04 -2.16 11.90
CA VAL A 92 -4.43 -1.70 11.78
C VAL A 92 -4.55 -0.33 11.10
N CYS A 93 -3.66 0.61 11.43
CA CYS A 93 -3.63 1.93 10.82
C CYS A 93 -3.18 1.88 9.36
N ALA A 94 -2.33 0.92 8.99
CA ALA A 94 -1.82 0.73 7.63
C ALA A 94 -2.83 -0.01 6.74
N SER A 95 -3.61 -0.93 7.32
CA SER A 95 -4.67 -1.69 6.64
C SER A 95 -5.89 -0.85 6.32
N LEU A 96 -6.14 0.24 7.07
CA LEU A 96 -7.23 1.17 6.77
C LEU A 96 -6.92 1.96 5.49
N ARG A 97 -7.54 1.55 4.38
CA ARG A 97 -7.44 2.22 3.08
C ARG A 97 -8.43 3.38 2.99
N PRO A 98 -8.03 4.52 2.40
CA PRO A 98 -8.97 5.60 2.08
C PRO A 98 -10.00 5.11 1.04
N GLU A 99 -11.26 5.46 1.27
CA GLU A 99 -12.37 5.15 0.36
C GLU A 99 -13.27 6.39 0.22
N PRO A 100 -13.90 6.62 -0.94
CA PRO A 100 -14.73 7.80 -1.18
C PRO A 100 -15.84 7.99 -0.14
N ASP A 101 -16.54 6.92 0.24
CA ASP A 101 -17.64 6.98 1.20
C ASP A 101 -17.16 7.33 2.61
N MET A 102 -16.00 6.79 3.00
CA MET A 102 -15.38 7.08 4.28
C MET A 102 -14.79 8.49 4.33
N CYS A 103 -14.02 8.89 3.31
CA CYS A 103 -13.27 10.14 3.34
C CYS A 103 -14.11 11.35 2.97
N GLY A 104 -15.10 11.18 2.08
CA GLY A 104 -15.96 12.23 1.53
C GLY A 104 -15.21 13.47 1.04
N ALA A 105 -15.93 14.60 0.95
CA ALA A 105 -15.37 15.88 0.52
C ALA A 105 -14.77 16.73 1.66
N SER A 106 -15.00 16.38 2.93
CA SER A 106 -14.60 17.19 4.08
C SER A 106 -14.12 16.37 5.27
N THR A 107 -13.33 16.99 6.15
CA THR A 107 -12.90 16.35 7.42
C THR A 107 -14.09 16.06 8.31
N ALA A 108 -15.10 16.93 8.33
CA ALA A 108 -16.34 16.71 9.08
C ALA A 108 -17.07 15.46 8.61
N HIS A 109 -17.18 15.22 7.29
CA HIS A 109 -17.76 14.00 6.74
C HIS A 109 -17.01 12.75 7.23
N ALA A 110 -15.68 12.75 7.09
CA ALA A 110 -14.87 11.59 7.48
C ALA A 110 -14.97 11.27 8.97
N MET A 111 -14.98 12.30 9.81
CA MET A 111 -15.21 12.16 11.25
C MET A 111 -16.58 11.53 11.54
N GLN A 112 -17.65 12.07 10.96
CA GLN A 112 -19.01 11.55 11.16
C GLN A 112 -19.17 10.12 10.67
N PHE A 113 -18.58 9.77 9.53
CA PHE A 113 -18.62 8.43 8.98
C PHE A 113 -17.94 7.42 9.92
N LEU A 114 -16.68 7.70 10.30
CA LEU A 114 -15.90 6.82 11.17
C LEU A 114 -16.51 6.69 12.57
N THR A 115 -17.04 7.78 13.15
CA THR A 115 -17.74 7.72 14.44
C THR A 115 -19.01 6.87 14.36
N ARG A 116 -19.78 6.95 13.27
CA ARG A 116 -20.96 6.09 13.09
C ARG A 116 -20.58 4.62 13.00
N LEU A 117 -19.50 4.29 12.28
CA LEU A 117 -19.00 2.92 12.21
C LEU A 117 -18.57 2.41 13.59
N GLU A 118 -17.79 3.20 14.32
CA GLU A 118 -17.35 2.86 15.67
C GLU A 118 -18.52 2.49 16.57
N ILE A 119 -19.58 3.32 16.59
CA ILE A 119 -20.79 3.08 17.38
C ILE A 119 -21.52 1.82 16.90
N ALA A 120 -21.65 1.63 15.59
CA ALA A 120 -22.35 0.48 15.02
C ALA A 120 -21.64 -0.85 15.29
N THR A 121 -20.33 -0.83 15.54
CA THR A 121 -19.51 -2.02 15.83
C THR A 121 -19.09 -2.15 17.29
N ALA A 122 -19.51 -1.23 18.16
CA ALA A 122 -19.20 -1.30 19.58
C ALA A 122 -19.88 -2.51 20.22
N ALA A 123 -19.16 -3.25 21.06
CA ALA A 123 -19.76 -4.30 21.87
C ALA A 123 -20.71 -3.67 22.92
N PRO A 124 -21.87 -4.30 23.20
CA PRO A 124 -22.84 -3.81 24.18
C PRO A 124 -22.36 -3.90 25.63
#